data_AF-A0A963NPB2-F1
#
_entry.id   AF-A0A963NPB2-F1
#
_cell.length_a   1.000
_cell.length_b   1.000
_cell.length_c   1.000
_cell.angle_alpha   90.00
_cell.angle_beta   90.00
_cell.angle_gamma   90.00
#
_symmetry.space_group_name_H-M   'P 1'
#
loop_
_entity.id
_entity.type
_entity.pdbx_description
1 polymer ?
#
loop_
_entity_poly.entity_id
_entity_poly.type
_entity_poly.pdbx_seq_one_letter_code
_entity_poly.pdbx_strand_id
1 'polypeptide(L)' 'VSTHAADVLDDDNLSILDLENVVLTGSIVERQRDRATRETKYVIRGASLEGISGEVVAKIGRSGQLVIITIYLC' A
#
# COMPACT_ATOMS: atom_id res chain seq x y z
N VAL A 1 -8.79 1.75 3.83
CA VAL A 1 -7.58 1.10 4.36
C VAL A 1 -8.02 -0.13 5.15
N SER A 2 -7.30 -1.27 5.07
CA SER A 2 -7.62 -2.44 5.89
C SER A 2 -7.34 -2.15 7.37
N THR A 3 -7.92 -2.90 8.31
CA THR A 3 -7.60 -2.77 9.74
C THR A 3 -6.11 -2.98 9.99
N HIS A 4 -5.53 -4.03 9.41
CA HIS A 4 -4.10 -4.31 9.53
C HIS A 4 -3.21 -3.16 9.00
N ALA A 5 -3.58 -2.55 7.87
CA ALA A 5 -2.82 -1.40 7.37
C ALA A 5 -2.98 -0.16 8.26
N ALA A 6 -4.12 0.02 8.92
CA ALA A 6 -4.30 1.10 9.89
C ALA A 6 -3.44 0.87 11.14
N ASP A 7 -3.37 -0.36 11.65
CA ASP A 7 -2.53 -0.73 12.79
C ASP A 7 -1.06 -0.46 12.47
N VAL A 8 -0.58 -0.84 11.27
CA VAL A 8 0.83 -0.61 10.88
C VAL A 8 1.14 0.88 10.76
N LEU A 9 0.21 1.70 10.25
CA LEU A 9 0.42 3.15 10.20
C LEU A 9 0.59 3.75 11.60
N ASP A 10 -0.21 3.28 12.56
CA ASP A 10 -0.12 3.74 13.96
C ASP A 10 1.19 3.27 14.61
N ASP A 11 1.54 1.99 14.44
CA ASP A 11 2.77 1.39 14.97
C ASP A 11 4.04 2.09 14.45
N ASP A 12 4.06 2.45 13.16
CA ASP A 12 5.21 3.11 12.51
C ASP A 12 5.13 4.66 12.56
N ASN A 13 4.15 5.23 13.27
CA ASN A 13 3.91 6.68 13.37
C ASN A 13 3.80 7.36 11.99
N LEU A 14 3.18 6.68 11.03
CA LEU A 14 2.91 7.16 9.68
C LEU A 14 1.50 7.75 9.60
N SER A 15 1.38 8.90 8.93
CA SER A 15 0.08 9.48 8.66
C SER A 15 -0.57 8.86 7.42
N ILE A 16 -1.87 9.09 7.27
CA ILE A 16 -2.56 8.74 6.03
C ILE A 16 -1.97 9.48 4.81
N LEU A 17 -1.39 10.67 5.02
CA LEU A 17 -0.78 11.46 3.95
C LEU A 17 0.54 10.84 3.48
N ASP A 18 1.28 10.16 4.37
CA ASP A 18 2.47 9.41 4.00
C ASP A 18 2.11 8.23 3.10
N LEU A 19 1.05 7.49 3.46
CA LEU A 19 0.51 6.41 2.63
C LEU A 19 0.09 6.93 1.25
N GLU A 20 -0.65 8.04 1.21
CA GLU A 20 -1.10 8.66 -0.05
C GLU A 20 0.10 9.09 -0.91
N ASN A 21 1.13 9.70 -0.31
CA ASN A 21 2.32 10.11 -1.03
C ASN A 21 3.05 8.92 -1.64
N VAL A 22 3.25 7.83 -0.87
CA VAL A 22 3.86 6.59 -1.37
C VAL A 22 3.08 6.03 -2.56
N VAL A 23 1.75 6.03 -2.50
CA VAL A 23 0.89 5.47 -3.56
C VAL A 23 0.87 6.37 -4.80
N LEU A 24 0.73 7.68 -4.64
CA LEU A 24 0.50 8.62 -5.74
C LEU A 24 1.79 9.04 -6.47
N THR A 25 2.93 9.01 -5.78
CA THR A 25 4.24 9.35 -6.36
C THR A 25 5.13 8.14 -6.63
N GLY A 26 4.75 6.98 -6.09
CA GLY A 26 5.48 5.74 -6.24
C GLY A 26 5.30 5.07 -7.60
N SER A 27 5.93 3.91 -7.74
CA SER A 27 5.86 3.07 -8.94
C SER A 27 5.50 1.63 -8.57
N ILE A 28 4.72 0.98 -9.43
CA ILE A 28 4.43 -0.46 -9.26
C ILE A 28 5.71 -1.24 -9.55
N VAL A 29 6.25 -1.90 -8.54
CA VAL A 29 7.48 -2.71 -8.64
C VAL A 29 7.17 -4.20 -8.78
N GLU A 30 5.99 -4.64 -8.34
CA GLU A 30 5.57 -6.04 -8.46
C GLU A 30 4.05 -6.18 -8.66
N ARG A 31 3.65 -7.26 -9.34
CA ARG A 31 2.25 -7.69 -9.47
C ARG A 31 2.10 -9.12 -8.95
N GLN A 32 1.42 -9.27 -7.83
CA GLN A 32 1.18 -10.57 -7.19
C GLN A 32 -0.22 -11.07 -7.53
N ARG A 33 -0.32 -12.25 -8.15
CA ARG A 33 -1.62 -12.86 -8.48
C ARG A 33 -1.92 -14.01 -7.53
N ASP A 34 -3.00 -13.87 -6.78
CA ASP A 34 -3.51 -14.94 -5.93
C ASP A 34 -4.02 -16.10 -6.82
N ARG A 35 -3.53 -17.32 -6.56
CA ARG A 35 -3.88 -18.49 -7.38
C ARG A 35 -5.32 -18.96 -7.16
N ALA A 36 -5.85 -18.81 -5.94
CA ALA A 36 -7.17 -19.30 -5.56
C ALA A 36 -8.26 -18.29 -5.94
N THR A 37 -8.06 -17.02 -5.62
CA THR A 37 -9.07 -15.97 -5.84
C THR A 37 -8.92 -15.28 -7.20
N ARG A 38 -7.79 -15.49 -7.89
CA ARG A 38 -7.40 -14.79 -9.13
C ARG A 38 -7.26 -13.28 -8.97
N GLU A 39 -7.36 -12.77 -7.75
CA GLU A 39 -7.16 -11.35 -7.42
C GLU A 39 -5.72 -10.94 -7.73
N THR A 40 -5.56 -9.71 -8.22
CA THR A 40 -4.26 -9.09 -8.40
C THR A 40 -4.02 -8.10 -7.27
N LYS A 41 -2.88 -8.27 -6.59
CA LYS A 41 -2.30 -7.26 -5.71
C LYS A 41 -1.12 -6.61 -6.42
N TYR A 42 -0.87 -5.36 -6.11
CA TYR A 42 0.23 -4.57 -6.63
C TYR A 42 1.09 -4.13 -5.45
N VAL A 43 2.41 -4.25 -5.63
CA VAL A 43 3.38 -3.66 -4.71
C VAL A 43 3.83 -2.35 -5.31
N ILE A 44 3.57 -1.26 -4.60
CA ILE A 44 3.91 0.10 -5.00
C ILE A 44 5.05 0.54 -4.10
N ARG A 45 6.19 0.91 -4.67
CA ARG A 45 7.33 1.47 -3.92
C ARG A 45 7.37 2.98 -4.12
N GLY A 46 7.48 3.72 -3.02
CA GLY A 46 7.55 5.17 -3.00
C GLY A 46 8.21 5.67 -1.71
N ALA A 47 7.98 6.93 -1.38
CA ALA A 47 8.48 7.53 -0.15
C ALA A 47 7.39 8.28 0.61
N SER A 48 7.50 8.33 1.94
CA SER A 48 6.68 9.16 2.82
C SER A 48 6.93 10.66 2.57
N LEU A 49 6.20 11.54 3.26
CA LEU A 49 6.42 12.98 3.16
C LEU A 49 7.79 13.40 3.68
N GLU A 50 8.36 12.65 4.62
CA GLU A 50 9.70 12.86 5.16
C GLU A 50 10.80 12.16 4.33
N GLY A 51 10.43 11.54 3.21
CA GLY A 51 11.38 10.84 2.33
C GLY A 51 11.76 9.43 2.77
N ILE A 52 11.06 8.86 3.76
CA ILE A 52 11.27 7.48 4.21
C ILE A 52 10.73 6.54 3.14
N SER A 53 11.57 5.63 2.62
CA SER A 53 11.16 4.67 1.62
C SER A 53 10.15 3.68 2.20
N GLY A 54 9.10 3.39 1.44
CA GLY A 54 8.08 2.44 1.83
C GLY A 54 7.45 1.70 0.65
N GLU A 55 6.89 0.54 0.95
CA GLU A 55 6.17 -0.32 0.02
C GLU A 55 4.73 -0.50 0.48
N VAL A 56 3.79 -0.28 -0.43
CA VAL A 56 2.36 -0.47 -0.19
C VAL A 56 1.86 -1.63 -1.01
N VAL A 57 1.20 -2.58 -0.34
CA VAL A 57 0.48 -3.66 -1.01
C VAL A 57 -0.99 -3.26 -1.13
N ALA A 58 -1.48 -3.13 -2.36
CA ALA A 58 -2.84 -2.73 -2.64
C ALA A 58 -3.51 -3.61 -3.70
N LYS A 59 -4.84 -3.59 -3.75
CA LYS A 59 -5.61 -4.22 -4.83
C LYS A 59 -6.75 -3.32 -5.29
N ILE A 60 -7.25 -3.55 -6.50
CA ILE A 60 -8.49 -2.93 -6.98
C ILE A 60 -9.66 -3.78 -6.50
N GLY A 61 -10.53 -3.18 -5.69
CA GLY A 61 -11.76 -3.80 -5.21
C GLY A 61 -12.80 -3.94 -6.32
N ARG A 62 -13.88 -4.69 -6.03
CA ARG A 62 -14.92 -5.01 -7.03
C ARG A 62 -15.63 -3.78 -7.60
N SER A 63 -15.72 -2.69 -6.85
CA SER A 63 -16.33 -1.42 -7.29
C SER A 63 -15.30 -0.40 -7.80
N GLY A 64 -14.06 -0.83 -8.08
CA GLY A 64 -13.00 0.04 -8.62
C GLY A 64 -12.22 0.86 -7.59
N GLN A 65 -12.54 0.72 -6.30
CA GLN A 65 -11.80 1.38 -5.22
C GLN A 65 -10.43 0.75 -5.00
N LEU A 66 -9.42 1.56 -4.70
CA LEU A 66 -8.12 1.08 -4.25
C LEU A 66 -8.22 0.62 -2.79
N VAL A 67 -7.94 -0.66 -2.54
CA VAL A 67 -7.93 -1.26 -1.20
C VAL A 67 -6.49 -1.45 -0.77
N ILE A 68 -6.07 -0.68 0.23
CA ILE A 68 -4.77 -0.82 0.89
C ILE A 68 -4.83 -2.02 1.84
N ILE A 69 -3.93 -2.97 1.65
CA ILE A 69 -3.85 -4.21 2.43
C ILE A 69 -2.85 -4.05 3.56
N THR A 70 -1.68 -3.50 3.27
CA THR A 70 -0.61 -3.23 4.24
C THR A 70 0.40 -2.25 3.63
N ILE A 71 1.23 -1.66 4.49
CA ILE A 71 2.38 -0.82 4.17
C ILE A 71 3.59 -1.38 4.93
N TYR A 72 4.79 -1.24 4.37
CA TYR A 72 6.05 -1.60 5.01
C TYR A 72 7.05 -0.47 4.79
N LEU A 73 7.77 -0.06 5.81
CA LEU A 73 8.94 0.81 5.67
C LEU A 73 10.18 -0.01 5.29
N CYS A 74 11.09 0.57 4.50
CA CYS A 74 12.35 -0.04 4.09
C CYS A 74 13.50 0.33 5.04
#